data_AF-A0A6L8HWK0-F1
#
_entry.id   AF-A0A6L8HWK0-F1
#
_cell.length_a   1.000
_cell.length_b   1.000
_cell.length_c   1.000
_cell.angle_alpha   90.00
_cell.angle_beta   90.00
_cell.angle_gamma   90.00
#
_symmetry.space_group_name_H-M   'P 1'
#
loop_
_entity.id
_entity.type
_entity.pdbx_description
1 polymer ?
#
loop_
_entity_poly.entity_id
_entity_poly.type
_entity_poly.pdbx_seq_one_letter_code
_entity_poly.pdbx_strand_id
1 'polypeptide(L)'
;MPEQYVATDKRTGLEVAVTGEFPPHHDDRIRIARTCTLFTRLLATILSNESESDRREQFVAIETQLELAEALIRGDLAEVQRLLQQTMERMGMGPEQLDEVARRILKEFGEGDPPDLSSLGDIRDAGQASPPDLGGLGDLDDLGDLDPNSPPPPPDDGPPEPEEDRP
;
A
#
# COMPACT_ATOMS: atom_id res chain seq x y z
N MET A 1 -18.44 2.80 17.33
CA MET A 1 -18.53 1.41 16.83
C MET A 1 -17.39 1.24 15.85
N PRO A 2 -16.60 0.16 15.93
CA PRO A 2 -15.53 -0.05 14.98
C PRO A 2 -16.12 -0.20 13.57
N GLU A 3 -15.56 0.53 12.64
CA GLU A 3 -15.89 0.48 11.22
C GLU A 3 -14.96 -0.53 10.54
N GLN A 4 -15.43 -1.16 9.46
CA GLN A 4 -14.65 -2.10 8.67
C GLN A 4 -14.55 -1.61 7.23
N TYR A 5 -13.34 -1.63 6.69
CA TYR A 5 -13.06 -1.44 5.28
C TYR A 5 -12.46 -2.72 4.71
N VAL A 6 -12.94 -3.17 3.56
CA VAL A 6 -12.42 -4.35 2.85
C VAL A 6 -11.92 -3.93 1.48
N ALA A 7 -10.67 -4.28 1.17
CA ALA A 7 -10.11 -4.16 -0.17
C ALA A 7 -9.98 -5.55 -0.79
N THR A 8 -10.37 -5.67 -2.06
CA THR A 8 -10.33 -6.92 -2.82
C THR A 8 -9.51 -6.71 -4.09
N ASP A 9 -8.53 -7.58 -4.35
CA ASP A 9 -7.84 -7.65 -5.63
C ASP A 9 -8.64 -8.52 -6.61
N LYS A 10 -9.24 -7.88 -7.63
CA LYS A 10 -10.12 -8.57 -8.59
C LYS A 10 -9.43 -9.67 -9.41
N ARG A 11 -8.10 -9.62 -9.56
CA ARG A 11 -7.34 -10.59 -10.35
C ARG A 11 -7.15 -11.91 -9.61
N THR A 12 -6.90 -11.84 -8.31
CA THR A 12 -6.57 -13.00 -7.48
C THR A 12 -7.68 -13.41 -6.52
N GLY A 13 -8.67 -12.54 -6.28
CA GLY A 13 -9.69 -12.72 -5.25
C GLY A 13 -9.15 -12.49 -3.83
N LEU A 14 -7.92 -12.00 -3.67
CA LEU A 14 -7.34 -11.72 -2.36
C LEU A 14 -8.08 -10.56 -1.69
N GLU A 15 -8.41 -10.72 -0.41
CA GLU A 15 -9.06 -9.70 0.41
C GLU A 15 -8.21 -9.30 1.61
N VAL A 16 -8.23 -8.00 1.93
CA VAL A 16 -7.68 -7.46 3.17
C VAL A 16 -8.74 -6.59 3.83
N ALA A 17 -9.05 -6.89 5.08
CA ALA A 17 -9.98 -6.12 5.89
C ALA A 17 -9.24 -5.33 6.99
N VAL A 18 -9.53 -4.05 7.11
CA VAL A 18 -9.08 -3.19 8.20
C VAL A 18 -10.28 -2.81 9.04
N THR A 19 -10.21 -3.07 10.34
CA THR A 19 -11.28 -2.79 11.29
C THR A 19 -10.76 -1.87 12.39
N GLY A 20 -11.46 -0.79 12.69
CA GLY A 20 -11.03 0.16 13.72
C GLY A 20 -11.92 1.38 13.82
N GLU A 21 -11.48 2.38 14.59
CA GLU A 21 -12.15 3.68 14.66
C GLU A 21 -11.57 4.60 13.58
N PHE A 22 -12.37 4.88 12.55
CA PHE A 22 -11.93 5.72 11.45
C PHE A 22 -12.17 7.20 11.71
N PRO A 23 -11.24 8.08 11.32
CA PRO A 23 -11.38 9.52 11.51
C PRO A 23 -12.65 10.03 10.81
N PRO A 24 -13.34 11.06 11.36
CA PRO A 24 -14.57 11.58 10.75
C PRO A 24 -14.28 12.34 9.44
N HIS A 25 -13.05 12.79 9.22
CA HIS A 25 -12.68 13.55 8.04
C HIS A 25 -12.70 12.66 6.78
N HIS A 26 -13.40 13.13 5.75
CA HIS A 26 -13.62 12.36 4.52
C HIS A 26 -12.32 12.03 3.78
N ASP A 27 -11.38 12.97 3.70
CA ASP A 27 -10.11 12.73 2.98
C ASP A 27 -9.28 11.64 3.66
N ASP A 28 -9.28 11.58 4.99
CA ASP A 28 -8.55 10.54 5.73
C ASP A 28 -9.15 9.16 5.46
N ARG A 29 -10.47 9.07 5.35
CA ARG A 29 -11.18 7.83 4.96
C ARG A 29 -10.81 7.39 3.55
N ILE A 30 -10.73 8.32 2.60
CA ILE A 30 -10.24 8.03 1.23
C ILE A 30 -8.80 7.53 1.28
N ARG A 31 -7.93 8.15 2.10
CA ARG A 31 -6.54 7.72 2.24
C ARG A 31 -6.44 6.31 2.80
N ILE A 32 -7.24 5.96 3.81
CA ILE A 32 -7.33 4.59 4.35
C ILE A 32 -7.72 3.61 3.25
N ALA A 33 -8.80 3.89 2.51
CA ALA A 33 -9.28 3.03 1.43
C ALA A 33 -8.20 2.80 0.35
N ARG A 34 -7.54 3.89 -0.08
CA ARG A 34 -6.46 3.83 -1.08
C ARG A 34 -5.27 3.02 -0.57
N THR A 35 -4.83 3.24 0.67
CA THR A 35 -3.71 2.50 1.27
C THR A 35 -4.01 1.00 1.37
N CYS A 36 -5.22 0.63 1.84
CA CYS A 36 -5.64 -0.76 1.91
C CYS A 36 -5.68 -1.43 0.53
N THR A 37 -6.19 -0.71 -0.48
CA THR A 37 -6.21 -1.20 -1.87
C THR A 37 -4.79 -1.42 -2.40
N LEU A 38 -3.87 -0.48 -2.17
CA LEU A 38 -2.47 -0.60 -2.59
C LEU A 38 -1.80 -1.80 -1.92
N PHE A 39 -1.99 -1.96 -0.61
CA PHE A 39 -1.45 -3.08 0.14
C PHE A 39 -2.01 -4.43 -0.34
N THR A 40 -3.32 -4.52 -0.59
CA THR A 40 -3.96 -5.73 -1.13
C THR A 40 -3.37 -6.11 -2.49
N ARG A 41 -3.21 -5.14 -3.40
CA ARG A 41 -2.60 -5.37 -4.72
C ARG A 41 -1.14 -5.80 -4.62
N LEU A 42 -0.40 -5.23 -3.67
CA LEU A 42 0.99 -5.60 -3.42
C LEU A 42 1.08 -7.05 -2.92
N LEU A 43 0.29 -7.44 -1.93
CA LEU A 43 0.22 -8.82 -1.45
C LEU A 43 -0.20 -9.78 -2.56
N ALA A 44 -1.22 -9.42 -3.34
CA ALA A 44 -1.66 -10.22 -4.49
C ALA A 44 -0.54 -10.43 -5.51
N THR A 45 0.32 -9.42 -5.71
CA THR A 45 1.48 -9.50 -6.61
C THR A 45 2.53 -10.47 -6.07
N ILE A 46 2.90 -10.34 -4.80
CA ILE A 46 3.89 -11.22 -4.15
C ILE A 46 3.40 -12.67 -4.13
N LEU A 47 2.13 -12.90 -3.77
CA LEU A 47 1.53 -14.24 -3.73
C LEU A 47 1.37 -14.87 -5.10
N SER A 48 1.28 -14.07 -6.16
CA SER A 48 1.23 -14.58 -7.55
C SER A 48 2.60 -15.05 -8.06
N ASN A 49 3.69 -14.80 -7.32
CA ASN A 49 5.01 -15.23 -7.73
C ASN A 49 5.16 -16.74 -7.50
N GLU A 50 5.43 -17.51 -8.56
CA GLU A 50 5.57 -18.96 -8.51
C GLU A 50 6.86 -19.39 -7.79
N SER A 51 7.93 -18.59 -7.89
CA SER A 51 9.21 -18.86 -7.24
C SER A 51 9.11 -18.62 -5.74
N GLU A 52 9.30 -19.68 -4.95
CA GLU A 52 9.26 -19.58 -3.49
C GLU A 52 10.41 -18.73 -2.92
N SER A 53 11.61 -18.83 -3.49
CA SER A 53 12.75 -18.00 -3.06
C SER A 53 12.46 -16.53 -3.26
N ASP A 54 12.00 -16.16 -4.45
CA ASP A 54 11.79 -14.76 -4.84
C ASP A 54 10.60 -14.20 -4.05
N ARG A 55 9.55 -15.00 -3.84
CA ARG A 55 8.40 -14.62 -3.01
C ARG A 55 8.83 -14.35 -1.57
N ARG A 56 9.70 -15.18 -0.98
CA ARG A 56 10.24 -14.96 0.38
C ARG A 56 11.07 -13.67 0.44
N GLU A 57 11.92 -13.42 -0.54
CA GLU A 57 12.71 -12.19 -0.62
C GLU A 57 11.83 -10.94 -0.75
N GLN A 58 10.78 -11.01 -1.57
CA GLN A 58 9.80 -9.94 -1.73
C GLN A 58 9.06 -9.64 -0.42
N PHE A 59 8.69 -10.66 0.36
CA PHE A 59 8.10 -10.47 1.69
C PHE A 59 9.06 -9.74 2.64
N VAL A 60 10.31 -10.20 2.72
CA VAL A 60 11.34 -9.53 3.56
C VAL A 60 11.53 -8.08 3.15
N ALA A 61 11.52 -7.79 1.84
CA ALA A 61 11.66 -6.43 1.33
C ALA A 61 10.48 -5.53 1.74
N ILE A 62 9.24 -6.00 1.59
CA ILE A 62 8.07 -5.18 1.96
C ILE A 62 7.93 -5.01 3.47
N GLU A 63 8.21 -6.04 4.27
CA GLU A 63 8.21 -5.95 5.73
C GLU A 63 9.17 -4.85 6.20
N THR A 64 10.40 -4.87 5.70
CA THR A 64 11.42 -3.87 6.03
C THR A 64 10.97 -2.45 5.64
N GLN A 65 10.31 -2.29 4.48
CA GLN A 65 9.80 -0.98 4.05
C GLN A 65 8.64 -0.48 4.91
N LEU A 66 7.76 -1.38 5.37
CA LEU A 66 6.64 -1.04 6.26
C LEU A 66 7.14 -0.66 7.65
N GLU A 67 8.13 -1.39 8.18
CA GLU A 67 8.79 -1.05 9.44
C GLU A 67 9.46 0.33 9.35
N LEU A 68 10.16 0.60 8.25
CA LEU A 68 10.80 1.91 8.04
C LEU A 68 9.76 3.03 7.96
N ALA A 69 8.67 2.83 7.23
CA ALA A 69 7.58 3.80 7.13
C ALA A 69 6.91 4.06 8.49
N GLU A 70 6.70 3.02 9.28
CA GLU A 70 6.12 3.12 10.62
C GLU A 70 7.03 3.90 11.58
N ALA A 71 8.34 3.60 11.58
CA ALA A 71 9.33 4.33 12.38
C ALA A 71 9.42 5.83 11.99
N LEU A 72 9.37 6.14 10.69
CA LEU A 72 9.35 7.52 10.18
C LEU A 72 8.09 8.27 10.64
N ILE A 73 6.91 7.65 10.55
CA ILE A 73 5.65 8.25 11.00
C ILE A 73 5.67 8.50 12.52
N ARG A 74 6.30 7.59 13.29
CA ARG A 74 6.47 7.74 14.74
C ARG A 74 7.56 8.74 15.15
N GLY A 75 8.42 9.15 14.22
CA GLY A 75 9.59 9.99 14.50
C GLY A 75 10.71 9.26 15.24
N ASP A 76 10.76 7.92 15.19
CA ASP A 76 11.80 7.12 15.83
C ASP A 76 13.04 7.01 14.94
N LEU A 77 13.88 8.05 14.99
CA LEU A 77 15.10 8.12 14.19
C LEU A 77 16.13 7.03 14.56
N ALA A 78 16.08 6.48 15.77
CA ALA A 78 16.99 5.41 16.18
C ALA A 78 16.60 4.10 15.48
N GLU A 79 15.31 3.80 15.44
CA GLU A 79 14.80 2.64 14.73
C GLU A 79 15.00 2.76 13.21
N VAL A 80 14.78 3.95 12.64
CA VAL A 80 15.10 4.23 11.23
C VAL A 80 16.56 3.92 10.92
N GLN A 81 17.50 4.38 11.74
CA GLN A 81 18.93 4.10 11.54
C GLN A 81 19.25 2.60 11.63
N ARG A 82 18.65 1.89 12.61
CA ARG A 82 18.82 0.44 12.78
C ARG A 82 18.33 -0.33 11.55
N LEU A 83 17.14 0.00 11.05
CA LEU A 83 16.54 -0.64 9.88
C LEU A 83 17.35 -0.37 8.60
N LEU A 84 17.85 0.86 8.43
CA LEU A 84 18.70 1.21 7.30
C LEU A 84 20.03 0.44 7.32
N GLN A 85 20.68 0.32 8.49
CA GLN A 85 21.89 -0.50 8.65
C GLN A 85 21.64 -1.96 8.29
N GLN A 86 20.57 -2.56 8.82
CA GLN A 86 20.20 -3.95 8.54
C GLN A 86 19.88 -4.18 7.05
N THR A 87 19.25 -3.21 6.38
CA THR A 87 18.96 -3.27 4.94
C THR A 87 20.23 -3.24 4.10
N MET A 88 21.16 -2.36 4.45
CA MET A 88 22.43 -2.21 3.74
C MET A 88 23.39 -3.40 3.97
N GLU A 89 23.40 -3.98 5.19
CA GLU A 89 24.10 -5.25 5.47
C GLU A 89 23.59 -6.39 4.58
N ARG A 90 22.26 -6.50 4.41
CA ARG A 90 21.63 -7.51 3.53
C ARG A 90 21.98 -7.31 2.06
N MET A 91 22.22 -6.07 1.62
CA MET A 91 22.66 -5.75 0.25
C MET A 91 24.18 -5.94 0.06
N GLY A 92 24.91 -6.42 1.08
CA GLY A 92 26.35 -6.66 1.01
C GLY A 92 27.20 -5.39 1.06
N MET A 93 26.63 -4.25 1.47
CA MET A 93 27.40 -3.02 1.70
C MET A 93 28.11 -3.12 3.05
N GLY A 94 29.44 -3.19 3.03
CA GLY A 94 30.24 -3.26 4.25
C GLY A 94 30.17 -1.96 5.08
N PRO A 95 30.55 -1.99 6.37
CA PRO A 95 30.48 -0.85 7.28
C PRO A 95 31.21 0.40 6.78
N GLU A 96 32.21 0.25 5.91
CA GLU A 96 32.94 1.37 5.30
C GLU A 96 32.10 2.14 4.26
N GLN A 97 31.21 1.46 3.53
CA GLN A 97 30.29 2.08 2.56
C GLN A 97 29.09 2.70 3.27
N LEU A 98 28.64 2.09 4.37
CA LEU A 98 27.63 2.66 5.28
C LEU A 98 28.04 4.04 5.78
N ASP A 99 29.29 4.16 6.24
CA ASP A 99 29.83 5.37 6.84
C ASP A 99 29.94 6.52 5.82
N GLU A 100 30.19 6.19 4.55
CA GLU A 100 30.24 7.14 3.44
C GLU A 100 28.83 7.60 3.01
N VAL A 101 27.85 6.68 2.96
CA VAL A 101 26.45 7.02 2.68
C VAL A 101 25.85 7.85 3.82
N ALA A 102 26.09 7.46 5.07
CA ALA A 102 25.66 8.21 6.25
C ALA A 102 26.26 9.61 6.27
N ARG A 103 27.57 9.76 5.97
CA ARG A 103 28.22 11.07 5.82
C ARG A 103 27.58 11.91 4.72
N ARG A 104 27.19 11.31 3.59
CA ARG A 104 26.48 12.02 2.51
C ARG A 104 25.11 12.49 2.94
N ILE A 105 24.32 11.64 3.60
CA ILE A 105 23.00 12.00 4.12
C ILE A 105 23.14 13.12 5.16
N LEU A 106 24.06 13.01 6.12
CA LEU A 106 24.33 14.06 7.10
C LEU A 106 24.84 15.36 6.48
N LYS A 107 25.53 15.32 5.34
CA LYS A 107 25.98 16.50 4.62
C LYS A 107 24.85 17.17 3.82
N GLU A 108 23.95 16.37 3.24
CA GLU A 108 22.81 16.88 2.48
C GLU A 108 21.64 17.32 3.38
N PHE A 109 21.52 16.73 4.58
CA PHE A 109 20.45 17.03 5.55
C PHE A 109 20.92 17.84 6.78
N GLY A 110 22.23 17.96 7.03
CA GLY A 110 22.79 18.62 8.22
C GLY A 110 23.16 20.09 8.04
N GLU A 111 23.25 20.60 6.81
CA GLU A 111 23.39 22.03 6.54
C GLU A 111 22.01 22.70 6.38
N GLY A 112 21.30 22.82 7.50
CA GLY A 112 20.43 23.97 7.82
C GLY A 112 19.06 24.09 7.15
N ASP A 113 18.09 23.26 7.57
CA ASP A 113 16.73 23.65 8.02
C ASP A 113 16.00 22.36 8.47
N PRO A 114 15.05 22.39 9.43
CA PRO A 114 14.11 21.26 9.57
C PRO A 114 13.40 21.07 8.22
N PRO A 115 13.07 19.83 7.81
CA PRO A 115 12.40 19.61 6.53
C PRO A 115 11.14 20.48 6.49
N ASP A 116 11.14 21.48 5.62
CA ASP A 116 9.97 22.27 5.33
C ASP A 116 8.99 21.36 4.56
N LEU A 117 8.15 20.68 5.32
CA LEU A 117 7.06 19.84 4.82
C LEU A 117 6.04 20.64 3.99
N SER A 118 6.16 21.98 3.90
CA SER A 118 5.38 22.79 2.96
C SER A 118 5.81 22.58 1.50
N SER A 119 7.03 22.11 1.23
CA SER A 119 7.51 21.75 -0.12
C SER A 119 6.85 20.46 -0.68
N LEU A 120 6.31 19.60 0.20
CA LEU A 120 5.47 18.47 -0.24
C LEU A 120 4.05 18.89 -0.66
N GLY A 121 3.70 20.18 -0.52
CA GLY A 121 2.41 20.76 -0.90
C GLY A 121 2.29 21.19 -2.37
N ASP A 122 3.40 21.26 -3.12
CA ASP A 122 3.43 21.82 -4.49
C ASP A 122 3.30 20.80 -5.61
N ILE A 123 2.56 19.69 -5.40
CA ILE A 123 2.02 18.87 -6.49
C ILE A 123 0.73 19.52 -7.06
N ARG A 124 0.72 20.85 -7.18
CA ARG A 124 -0.37 21.61 -7.80
C ARG A 124 0.01 22.28 -9.12
N ASP A 125 1.25 22.13 -9.59
CA ASP A 125 1.72 22.76 -10.84
C ASP A 125 2.35 21.79 -11.86
N ALA A 126 1.92 20.53 -11.87
CA ALA A 126 2.19 19.59 -12.97
C ALA A 126 0.98 19.48 -13.94
N GLY A 127 0.17 20.54 -14.03
CA GLY A 127 -1.04 20.61 -14.86
C GLY A 127 -0.82 21.06 -16.31
N GLN A 128 0.41 21.22 -16.78
CA GLN A 128 0.71 21.59 -18.17
C GLN A 128 1.81 20.73 -18.78
N ALA A 129 1.58 19.43 -18.85
CA ALA A 129 2.14 18.61 -19.91
C ALA A 129 0.96 17.93 -20.61
N SER A 130 0.75 18.27 -21.88
CA SER A 130 -0.19 17.54 -22.71
C SER A 130 0.13 16.04 -22.64
N PRO A 131 -0.83 15.17 -22.27
CA PRO A 131 -0.58 13.75 -22.23
C PRO A 131 -0.24 13.25 -23.64
N PRO A 132 0.65 12.24 -23.77
CA PRO A 132 0.83 11.55 -25.03
C PRO A 132 -0.50 10.88 -25.42
N ASP A 133 -0.85 10.99 -26.70
CA ASP A 133 -2.01 10.38 -27.32
C ASP A 133 -1.95 8.85 -27.17
N LEU A 134 -2.55 8.34 -26.10
CA LEU A 134 -2.83 6.93 -25.88
C LEU A 134 -4.25 6.65 -26.36
N GLY A 135 -4.40 6.55 -27.67
CA GLY A 135 -5.60 5.99 -28.28
C GLY A 135 -5.90 4.61 -27.71
N GLY A 136 -7.08 4.48 -27.07
CA GLY A 136 -7.68 3.19 -26.73
C GLY A 136 -7.83 2.88 -25.24
N LEU A 137 -8.36 3.79 -24.44
CA LEU A 137 -9.04 3.42 -23.18
C LEU A 137 -10.55 3.47 -23.44
N GLY A 138 -11.14 2.29 -23.61
CA GLY A 138 -12.59 2.14 -23.68
C GLY A 138 -13.23 2.52 -22.35
N ASP A 139 -14.25 3.36 -22.45
CA ASP A 139 -15.39 3.58 -21.56
C ASP A 139 -15.16 3.31 -20.05
N LEU A 140 -14.74 4.37 -19.35
CA LEU A 140 -14.77 4.48 -17.88
C LEU A 140 -16.11 5.06 -17.36
N ASP A 141 -17.12 5.19 -18.21
CA ASP A 141 -18.44 5.76 -17.86
C ASP A 141 -19.41 4.76 -17.21
N ASP A 142 -19.01 3.50 -16.99
CA ASP A 142 -19.83 2.46 -16.34
C ASP A 142 -19.44 2.24 -14.86
N LEU A 143 -19.11 3.32 -14.14
CA LEU A 143 -19.09 3.32 -12.68
C LEU A 143 -20.48 3.70 -12.19
N GLY A 144 -21.39 2.72 -12.23
CA GLY A 144 -22.76 2.86 -11.74
C GLY A 144 -22.83 3.42 -10.33
N ASP A 145 -23.82 4.28 -10.11
CA ASP A 145 -24.21 4.90 -8.85
C ASP A 145 -24.22 3.89 -7.69
N LEU A 146 -23.15 3.88 -6.89
CA LEU A 146 -23.15 3.21 -5.59
C LEU A 146 -23.85 4.15 -4.59
N ASP A 147 -25.18 4.08 -4.53
CA ASP A 147 -25.96 4.69 -3.46
C ASP A 147 -25.56 4.02 -2.13
N PRO A 148 -24.99 4.79 -1.17
CA PRO A 148 -24.57 4.27 0.14
C PRO A 148 -25.72 3.75 1.00
N ASN A 149 -26.98 3.92 0.59
CA ASN A 149 -28.16 3.37 1.25
C ASN A 149 -28.75 2.11 0.58
N SER A 150 -28.08 1.55 -0.43
CA SER A 150 -28.54 0.31 -1.05
C SER A 150 -28.43 -0.87 -0.07
N PRO A 151 -29.51 -1.66 0.13
CA PRO A 151 -29.43 -2.86 0.95
C PRO A 151 -28.44 -3.87 0.35
N PRO A 152 -27.75 -4.66 1.18
CA PRO A 152 -26.81 -5.65 0.68
C PRO A 152 -27.52 -6.67 -0.22
N PRO A 153 -26.82 -7.20 -1.24
CA PRO A 153 -27.39 -8.26 -2.08
C PRO A 153 -27.76 -9.47 -1.21
N PRO A 154 -28.85 -10.19 -1.57
CA PRO A 154 -29.24 -11.39 -0.85
C PRO A 154 -28.12 -12.45 -0.91
N PRO A 155 -28.01 -13.31 0.12
CA PRO A 155 -27.05 -14.40 0.10
C PRO A 155 -27.30 -15.31 -1.11
N ASP A 156 -26.21 -15.73 -1.74
CA ASP A 156 -26.20 -16.66 -2.86
C ASP A 156 -26.72 -18.02 -2.38
N ASP A 157 -27.98 -18.34 -2.72
CA ASP A 157 -28.53 -19.66 -2.51
C ASP A 157 -27.77 -20.61 -3.44
N GLY A 158 -26.79 -21.30 -2.86
CA GLY A 158 -25.96 -22.28 -3.56
C GLY A 158 -26.80 -23.33 -4.32
N PRO A 159 -26.17 -24.07 -5.25
CA PRO A 159 -26.88 -24.97 -6.13
C PRO A 159 -27.70 -26.00 -5.33
N PRO A 160 -28.90 -26.38 -5.81
CA PRO A 160 -29.77 -27.29 -5.08
C PRO A 160 -29.08 -28.63 -4.83
N GLU A 161 -29.18 -29.12 -3.59
CA GLU A 161 -28.68 -30.45 -3.23
C GLU A 161 -29.34 -31.54 -4.11
N PRO A 162 -28.59 -32.55 -4.57
CA PRO A 162 -29.16 -33.64 -5.34
C PRO A 162 -30.12 -34.44 -4.47
N GLU A 163 -31.35 -34.66 -4.96
CA GLU A 163 -32.35 -35.52 -4.31
C GLU A 163 -31.78 -36.93 -4.10
N GLU A 164 -31.54 -37.29 -2.83
CA GLU A 164 -31.26 -38.66 -2.44
C GLU A 164 -32.50 -39.53 -2.68
N ASP A 165 -32.37 -40.39 -3.68
CA ASP A 165 -33.27 -41.51 -3.97
C ASP A 165 -33.44 -42.37 -2.70
N ARG A 166 -34.64 -42.32 -2.11
CA ARG A 166 -35.00 -43.17 -0.96
C ARG A 166 -35.83 -44.36 -1.44
N PRO A 167 -35.56 -45.57 -0.90
CA PRO A 167 -36.07 -46.85 -1.42
C PRO A 167 -37.57 -47.07 -1.22
#